data_AF-A0A1V1NTE9-F1
#
_entry.id   AF-A0A1V1NTE9-F1
#
_cell.length_a   1.000
_cell.length_b   1.000
_cell.length_c   1.000
_cell.angle_alpha   90.00
_cell.angle_beta   90.00
_cell.angle_gamma   90.00
#
_symmetry.space_group_name_H-M   'P 1'
#
loop_
_entity.id
_entity.type
_entity.pdbx_description
1 polymer ?
#
loop_
_entity_poly.entity_id
_entity_poly.type
_entity_poly.pdbx_seq_one_letter_code
_entity_poly.pdbx_strand_id
1 'polypeptide(L)'
;MGKTSILKFLEVDLPENLLPIFLDSKDLQFSSSVIFLKNFFEKVKEEALKRTGVDLEIPDETSLKSNPSRVFDGFFARFKKKLPEHTPFLMINEFQDLLRTIARTGSDINQDTLVLDLLHNSLDQRQLFAIFTGYVRFETLGRIVKHLIFGSISPMRISFLSKGNVGNVLREGLKKWVKVPEETINSVFELTGGYPWLVQLYGSKLVDLLNDEHRTVATPEDIRIITDTDIINTSSYFEFWWSTDQLGMNEERFIERLLSNYADYESVSIKEFFNDIRYQENSHFRRHFKIFVRARCWSLHRPGLLNT
;
A
#
# COMPACT_ATOMS: atom_id res chain seq x y z
N MET A 1 2.13 2.16 3.85
CA MET A 1 0.80 2.83 3.94
C MET A 1 -0.34 1.92 4.40
N GLY A 2 -0.11 0.68 4.84
CA GLY A 2 -1.19 -0.19 5.34
C GLY A 2 -2.22 -0.65 4.29
N LYS A 3 -1.91 -0.55 2.98
CA LYS A 3 -2.84 -0.93 1.90
C LYS A 3 -3.23 -2.41 1.99
N THR A 4 -2.25 -3.28 2.17
CA THR A 4 -2.48 -4.72 2.37
C THR A 4 -3.25 -5.00 3.64
N SER A 5 -3.00 -4.26 4.73
CA SER A 5 -3.79 -4.37 5.97
C SER A 5 -5.24 -3.97 5.74
N ILE A 6 -5.51 -2.92 4.95
CA ILE A 6 -6.86 -2.52 4.56
C ILE A 6 -7.53 -3.61 3.73
N LEU A 7 -6.85 -4.21 2.74
CA LEU A 7 -7.43 -5.32 1.97
C LEU A 7 -7.78 -6.51 2.84
N LYS A 8 -6.89 -6.92 3.76
CA LYS A 8 -7.15 -8.01 4.69
C LYS A 8 -8.28 -7.70 5.67
N PHE A 9 -8.41 -6.44 6.09
CA PHE A 9 -9.53 -6.01 6.92
C PHE A 9 -10.85 -6.06 6.15
N LEU A 10 -10.86 -5.57 4.89
CA LEU A 10 -12.05 -5.62 4.03
C LEU A 10 -12.54 -7.05 3.87
N GLU A 11 -11.66 -8.04 3.74
CA GLU A 11 -12.06 -9.45 3.66
C GLU A 11 -12.99 -9.91 4.81
N VAL A 12 -12.85 -9.31 5.99
CA VAL A 12 -13.64 -9.64 7.20
C VAL A 12 -14.89 -8.77 7.34
N ASP A 13 -14.88 -7.56 6.76
CA ASP A 13 -15.93 -6.54 6.91
C ASP A 13 -16.78 -6.35 5.64
N LEU A 14 -16.57 -7.20 4.62
CA LEU A 14 -17.37 -7.15 3.40
C LEU A 14 -18.81 -7.62 3.65
N PRO A 15 -19.80 -6.98 3.00
CA PRO A 15 -21.17 -7.48 2.96
C PRO A 15 -21.24 -8.96 2.57
N GLU A 16 -22.16 -9.72 3.18
CA GLU A 16 -22.29 -11.18 2.95
C GLU A 16 -22.56 -11.55 1.48
N ASN A 17 -23.18 -10.64 0.71
CA ASN A 17 -23.45 -10.83 -0.71
C ASN A 17 -22.21 -10.60 -1.62
N LEU A 18 -21.06 -10.24 -1.05
CA LEU A 18 -19.80 -10.12 -1.77
C LEU A 18 -18.90 -11.29 -1.42
N LEU A 19 -18.46 -12.03 -2.44
CA LEU A 19 -17.51 -13.12 -2.27
C LEU A 19 -16.08 -12.59 -2.45
N PRO A 20 -15.28 -12.41 -1.38
CA PRO A 20 -13.93 -11.88 -1.50
C PRO A 20 -12.99 -12.87 -2.18
N ILE A 21 -12.30 -12.40 -3.22
CA ILE A 21 -11.25 -13.14 -3.91
C ILE A 21 -9.96 -12.35 -3.79
N PHE A 22 -9.07 -12.76 -2.89
CA PHE A 22 -7.78 -12.10 -2.67
C PHE A 22 -6.69 -12.72 -3.55
N LEU A 23 -5.96 -11.87 -4.28
CA LEU A 23 -4.80 -12.24 -5.09
C LEU A 23 -3.58 -11.40 -4.65
N ASP A 24 -2.45 -12.05 -4.38
CA ASP A 24 -1.18 -11.38 -4.07
C ASP A 24 -0.13 -11.56 -5.17
N SER A 25 1.06 -10.97 -4.98
CA SER A 25 2.15 -11.02 -5.96
C SER A 25 2.55 -12.42 -6.42
N LYS A 26 2.26 -13.50 -5.65
CA LYS A 26 2.51 -14.88 -6.06
C LYS A 26 1.45 -15.35 -7.05
N ASP A 27 0.18 -15.04 -6.80
CA ASP A 27 -0.94 -15.38 -7.68
C ASP A 27 -0.84 -14.64 -9.04
N LEU A 28 -0.19 -13.48 -9.04
CA LEU A 28 0.01 -12.64 -10.24
C LEU A 28 1.24 -13.03 -11.07
N GLN A 29 2.01 -14.05 -10.66
CA GLN A 29 3.12 -14.58 -11.44
C GLN A 29 2.66 -15.75 -12.30
N PHE A 30 2.56 -15.54 -13.60
CA PHE A 30 2.13 -16.55 -14.57
C PHE A 30 2.89 -16.43 -15.88
N SER A 31 2.93 -17.51 -16.66
CA SER A 31 3.56 -17.54 -17.98
C SER A 31 2.57 -17.34 -19.13
N SER A 32 1.27 -17.45 -18.89
CA SER A 32 0.20 -17.13 -19.85
C SER A 32 -1.13 -16.82 -19.17
N SER A 33 -2.02 -16.11 -19.87
CA SER A 33 -3.39 -15.82 -19.41
C SER A 33 -4.17 -17.09 -19.08
N VAL A 34 -3.95 -18.20 -19.80
CA VAL A 34 -4.60 -19.49 -19.52
C VAL A 34 -4.25 -20.01 -18.13
N ILE A 35 -2.98 -19.91 -17.72
CA ILE A 35 -2.53 -20.34 -16.40
C ILE A 35 -3.10 -19.44 -15.31
N PHE A 36 -3.10 -18.12 -15.54
CA PHE A 36 -3.76 -17.18 -14.62
C PHE A 36 -5.23 -17.52 -14.42
N LEU A 37 -5.98 -17.74 -15.52
CA LEU A 37 -7.41 -18.05 -15.45
C LEU A 37 -7.69 -19.35 -14.70
N LYS A 38 -6.86 -20.39 -14.89
CA LYS A 38 -6.97 -21.64 -14.13
C LYS A 38 -6.82 -21.39 -12.62
N ASN A 39 -5.74 -20.72 -12.23
CA ASN A 39 -5.47 -20.39 -10.82
C ASN A 39 -6.58 -19.50 -10.24
N PHE A 40 -7.09 -18.56 -11.03
CA PHE A 40 -8.20 -17.69 -10.64
C PHE A 40 -9.48 -18.49 -10.42
N PHE A 41 -9.85 -19.42 -11.30
CA PHE A 41 -11.04 -20.27 -11.10
C PHE A 41 -10.90 -21.18 -9.89
N GLU A 42 -9.71 -21.73 -9.65
CA GLU A 42 -9.40 -22.50 -8.43
C GLU A 42 -9.60 -21.64 -7.18
N LYS A 43 -9.13 -20.38 -7.19
CA LYS A 43 -9.32 -19.45 -6.08
C LYS A 43 -10.78 -19.10 -5.83
N VAL A 44 -11.54 -18.83 -6.89
CA VAL A 44 -12.98 -18.56 -6.79
C VAL A 44 -13.73 -19.77 -6.24
N LYS A 45 -13.37 -20.98 -6.70
CA LYS A 45 -13.94 -22.23 -6.17
C LYS A 45 -13.64 -22.40 -4.69
N GLU A 46 -12.39 -22.22 -4.28
CA GLU A 46 -11.96 -22.33 -2.88
C GLU A 46 -12.77 -21.40 -1.97
N GLU A 47 -12.85 -20.12 -2.32
CA GLU A 47 -13.57 -19.13 -1.51
C GLU A 47 -15.09 -19.35 -1.53
N ALA A 48 -15.67 -19.74 -2.68
CA ALA A 48 -17.08 -20.10 -2.76
C ALA A 48 -17.41 -21.27 -1.85
N LEU A 49 -16.63 -22.35 -1.91
CA LEU A 49 -16.84 -23.53 -1.07
C LEU A 49 -16.68 -23.19 0.42
N LYS A 50 -15.62 -22.47 0.78
CA LYS A 50 -15.31 -22.08 2.16
C LYS A 50 -16.40 -21.20 2.80
N ARG A 51 -16.96 -20.25 2.04
CA ARG A 51 -17.87 -19.23 2.59
C ARG A 51 -19.35 -19.56 2.42
N THR A 52 -19.69 -20.30 1.37
CA THR A 52 -21.09 -20.59 1.01
C THR A 52 -21.42 -22.08 1.02
N GLY A 53 -20.42 -22.96 1.13
CA GLY A 53 -20.58 -24.42 0.99
C GLY A 53 -20.83 -24.89 -0.45
N VAL A 54 -20.89 -23.98 -1.43
CA VAL A 54 -21.17 -24.31 -2.83
C VAL A 54 -19.91 -24.71 -3.56
N ASP A 55 -19.90 -25.93 -4.09
CA ASP A 55 -18.82 -26.42 -4.93
C ASP A 55 -19.01 -25.97 -6.40
N LEU A 56 -18.02 -25.27 -6.93
CA LEU A 56 -17.98 -24.80 -8.31
C LEU A 56 -17.17 -25.76 -9.18
N GLU A 57 -17.64 -25.96 -10.40
CA GLU A 57 -16.94 -26.79 -11.39
C GLU A 57 -15.93 -25.93 -12.15
N ILE A 58 -14.67 -26.35 -12.09
CA ILE A 58 -13.58 -25.71 -12.85
C ILE A 58 -13.67 -26.20 -14.30
N PRO A 59 -13.60 -25.29 -15.29
CA PRO A 59 -13.56 -25.68 -16.70
C PRO A 59 -12.39 -26.60 -17.02
N ASP A 60 -12.55 -27.47 -18.01
CA ASP A 60 -11.46 -28.33 -18.46
C ASP A 60 -10.34 -27.52 -19.16
N GLU A 61 -9.12 -28.01 -19.03
CA GLU A 61 -7.93 -27.30 -19.53
C GLU A 61 -7.91 -27.19 -21.07
N THR A 62 -8.50 -28.15 -21.78
CA THR A 62 -8.56 -28.17 -23.24
C THR A 62 -9.46 -27.06 -23.78
N SER A 63 -10.66 -26.91 -23.20
CA SER A 63 -11.58 -25.83 -23.52
C SER A 63 -10.98 -24.47 -23.17
N LEU A 64 -10.30 -24.36 -22.01
CA LEU A 64 -9.67 -23.12 -21.57
C LEU A 64 -8.56 -22.67 -22.53
N LYS A 65 -7.74 -23.60 -23.04
CA LYS A 65 -6.72 -23.31 -24.06
C LYS A 65 -7.34 -22.91 -25.41
N SER A 66 -8.48 -23.48 -25.77
CA SER A 66 -9.10 -23.29 -27.08
C SER A 66 -9.89 -21.98 -27.19
N ASN A 67 -10.63 -21.61 -26.15
CA ASN A 67 -11.43 -20.38 -26.13
C ASN A 67 -11.56 -19.81 -24.70
N PRO A 68 -10.51 -19.15 -24.19
CA PRO A 68 -10.46 -18.73 -22.79
C PRO A 68 -11.55 -17.73 -22.41
N SER A 69 -11.88 -16.77 -23.30
CA SER A 69 -12.93 -15.78 -23.03
C SER A 69 -14.31 -16.42 -22.86
N ARG A 70 -14.69 -17.33 -23.77
CA ARG A 70 -15.97 -18.03 -23.67
C ARG A 70 -16.04 -18.92 -22.43
N VAL A 71 -14.93 -19.54 -22.06
CA VAL A 71 -14.84 -20.37 -20.86
C VAL A 71 -14.99 -19.53 -19.59
N PHE A 72 -14.36 -18.35 -19.55
CA PHE A 72 -14.51 -17.37 -18.48
C PHE A 72 -15.96 -16.92 -18.31
N ASP A 73 -16.61 -16.46 -19.40
CA ASP A 73 -18.01 -16.04 -19.37
C ASP A 73 -18.93 -17.19 -18.91
N GLY A 74 -18.69 -18.40 -19.43
CA GLY A 74 -19.43 -19.59 -19.04
C GLY A 74 -19.25 -19.96 -17.57
N PHE A 75 -18.06 -19.76 -17.01
CA PHE A 75 -17.80 -19.95 -15.59
C PHE A 75 -18.60 -18.96 -14.73
N PHE A 76 -18.59 -17.66 -15.06
CA PHE A 76 -19.37 -16.65 -14.32
C PHE A 76 -20.88 -16.84 -14.48
N ALA A 77 -21.36 -17.29 -15.63
CA ALA A 77 -22.76 -17.65 -15.81
C ALA A 77 -23.19 -18.81 -14.88
N ARG A 78 -22.33 -19.84 -14.74
CA ARG A 78 -22.56 -20.94 -13.79
C ARG A 78 -22.44 -20.49 -12.34
N PHE A 79 -21.48 -19.62 -12.03
CA PHE A 79 -21.36 -18.97 -10.72
C PHE A 79 -22.67 -18.28 -10.36
N LYS A 80 -23.19 -17.40 -11.23
CA LYS A 80 -24.42 -16.65 -10.95
C LYS A 80 -25.64 -17.55 -10.81
N LYS A 81 -25.69 -18.68 -11.53
CA LYS A 81 -26.76 -19.67 -11.38
C LYS A 81 -26.70 -20.39 -10.03
N LYS A 82 -25.51 -20.75 -9.54
CA LYS A 82 -25.31 -21.45 -8.26
C LYS A 82 -25.37 -20.51 -7.06
N LEU A 83 -24.93 -19.26 -7.24
CA LEU A 83 -24.83 -18.22 -6.21
C LEU A 83 -25.50 -16.93 -6.70
N PRO A 84 -26.83 -16.90 -6.87
CA PRO A 84 -27.55 -15.76 -7.44
C PRO A 84 -27.45 -14.49 -6.59
N GLU A 85 -27.40 -14.63 -5.26
CA GLU A 85 -27.29 -13.49 -4.34
C GLU A 85 -25.86 -12.97 -4.17
N HIS A 86 -24.85 -13.69 -4.68
CA HIS A 86 -23.46 -13.30 -4.48
C HIS A 86 -22.88 -12.65 -5.73
N THR A 87 -21.94 -11.74 -5.51
CA THR A 87 -21.11 -11.12 -6.56
C THR A 87 -19.63 -11.25 -6.16
N PRO A 88 -18.75 -11.72 -7.06
CA PRO A 88 -17.32 -11.77 -6.75
C PRO A 88 -16.73 -10.38 -6.52
N PHE A 89 -15.91 -10.26 -5.48
CA PHE A 89 -15.21 -9.04 -5.11
C PHE A 89 -13.70 -9.29 -5.15
N LEU A 90 -13.07 -8.88 -6.23
CA LEU A 90 -11.66 -9.11 -6.53
C LEU A 90 -10.77 -8.11 -5.79
N MET A 91 -9.85 -8.60 -4.98
CA MET A 91 -8.89 -7.80 -4.22
C MET A 91 -7.49 -8.15 -4.69
N ILE A 92 -6.93 -7.33 -5.59
CA ILE A 92 -5.57 -7.55 -6.09
C ILE A 92 -4.60 -6.69 -5.30
N ASN A 93 -3.68 -7.33 -4.58
CA ASN A 93 -2.56 -6.67 -3.95
C ASN A 93 -1.41 -6.46 -4.95
N GLU A 94 -0.78 -5.29 -4.92
CA GLU A 94 0.37 -4.97 -5.79
C GLU A 94 0.06 -5.13 -7.30
N PHE A 95 -0.99 -4.48 -7.78
CA PHE A 95 -1.49 -4.55 -9.16
C PHE A 95 -0.43 -4.28 -10.24
N GLN A 96 0.60 -3.48 -9.97
CA GLN A 96 1.71 -3.31 -10.90
C GLN A 96 2.46 -4.62 -11.21
N ASP A 97 2.40 -5.62 -10.32
CA ASP A 97 3.04 -6.91 -10.55
C ASP A 97 2.28 -7.70 -11.62
N LEU A 98 0.94 -7.65 -11.64
CA LEU A 98 0.14 -8.17 -12.76
C LEU A 98 0.54 -7.50 -14.07
N LEU A 99 0.62 -6.16 -14.09
CA LEU A 99 1.00 -5.42 -15.28
C LEU A 99 2.42 -5.79 -15.75
N ARG A 100 3.37 -5.95 -14.84
CA ARG A 100 4.74 -6.37 -15.17
C ARG A 100 4.82 -7.80 -15.66
N THR A 101 4.00 -8.72 -15.12
CA THR A 101 3.89 -10.09 -15.63
C THR A 101 3.40 -10.07 -17.07
N ILE A 102 2.33 -9.32 -17.36
CA ILE A 102 1.81 -9.16 -18.73
C ILE A 102 2.85 -8.54 -19.66
N ALA A 103 3.55 -7.49 -19.21
CA ALA A 103 4.59 -6.84 -20.01
C ALA A 103 5.75 -7.78 -20.37
N ARG A 104 5.99 -8.86 -19.61
CA ARG A 104 7.02 -9.87 -19.90
C ARG A 104 6.59 -10.95 -20.88
N THR A 105 5.28 -11.09 -21.16
CA THR A 105 4.77 -12.14 -22.06
C THR A 105 5.08 -11.88 -23.54
N GLY A 106 5.36 -10.63 -23.91
CA GLY A 106 5.68 -10.24 -25.29
C GLY A 106 6.11 -8.77 -25.40
N SER A 107 6.49 -8.34 -26.61
CA SER A 107 6.77 -6.93 -26.91
C SER A 107 5.47 -6.15 -27.10
N ASP A 108 5.43 -4.85 -26.77
CA ASP A 108 4.29 -3.91 -26.85
C ASP A 108 2.95 -4.42 -27.42
N ILE A 109 2.89 -4.76 -28.72
CA ILE A 109 1.64 -5.17 -29.42
C ILE A 109 1.29 -6.66 -29.21
N ASN A 110 2.28 -7.49 -28.89
CA ASN A 110 2.18 -8.94 -28.70
C ASN A 110 2.07 -9.34 -27.21
N GLN A 111 1.82 -8.41 -26.31
CA GLN A 111 1.58 -8.72 -24.89
C GLN A 111 0.28 -9.51 -24.73
N ASP A 112 0.31 -10.57 -23.93
CA ASP A 112 -0.87 -11.37 -23.57
C ASP A 112 -1.73 -10.58 -22.58
N THR A 113 -2.56 -9.69 -23.13
CA THR A 113 -3.42 -8.74 -22.41
C THR A 113 -4.80 -9.30 -22.08
N LEU A 114 -5.07 -10.55 -22.46
CA LEU A 114 -6.39 -11.19 -22.34
C LEU A 114 -6.95 -11.11 -20.90
N VAL A 115 -6.11 -11.29 -19.87
CA VAL A 115 -6.57 -11.14 -18.48
C VAL A 115 -7.12 -9.73 -18.21
N LEU A 116 -6.46 -8.68 -18.72
CA LEU A 116 -6.94 -7.31 -18.54
C LEU A 116 -8.19 -7.04 -19.36
N ASP A 117 -8.31 -7.62 -20.56
CA ASP A 117 -9.54 -7.53 -21.37
C ASP A 117 -10.73 -8.15 -20.64
N LEU A 118 -10.56 -9.34 -20.07
CA LEU A 118 -11.60 -10.02 -19.30
C LEU A 118 -11.98 -9.25 -18.04
N LEU A 119 -11.00 -8.73 -17.30
CA LEU A 119 -11.25 -7.90 -16.12
C LEU A 119 -11.98 -6.60 -16.50
N HIS A 120 -11.53 -5.90 -17.55
CA HIS A 120 -12.17 -4.69 -18.05
C HIS A 120 -13.65 -4.93 -18.40
N ASN A 121 -13.92 -5.96 -19.21
CA ASN A 121 -15.29 -6.31 -19.59
C ASN A 121 -16.15 -6.70 -18.38
N SER A 122 -15.59 -7.47 -17.43
CA SER A 122 -16.31 -7.91 -16.23
C SER A 122 -16.67 -6.74 -15.30
N LEU A 123 -15.77 -5.76 -15.17
CA LEU A 123 -15.99 -4.55 -14.38
C LEU A 123 -17.07 -3.67 -15.02
N ASP A 124 -17.00 -3.45 -16.33
CA ASP A 124 -17.96 -2.63 -17.07
C ASP A 124 -19.37 -3.23 -17.05
N GLN A 125 -19.47 -4.56 -17.17
CA GLN A 125 -20.74 -5.30 -17.06
C GLN A 125 -21.19 -5.54 -15.62
N ARG A 126 -20.41 -5.10 -14.61
CA ARG A 126 -20.67 -5.33 -13.18
C ARG A 126 -20.88 -6.81 -12.82
N GLN A 127 -20.20 -7.70 -13.53
CA GLN A 127 -20.17 -9.14 -13.22
C GLN A 127 -19.31 -9.43 -11.98
N LEU A 128 -18.34 -8.55 -11.70
CA LEU A 128 -17.55 -8.52 -10.49
C LEU A 128 -17.27 -7.07 -10.08
N PHE A 129 -16.88 -6.89 -8.83
CA PHE A 129 -16.28 -5.66 -8.33
C PHE A 129 -14.80 -5.90 -8.06
N ALA A 130 -13.98 -4.85 -8.10
CA ALA A 130 -12.57 -4.98 -7.77
C ALA A 130 -12.02 -3.78 -6.99
N ILE A 131 -11.02 -4.07 -6.16
CA ILE A 131 -10.11 -3.10 -5.57
C ILE A 131 -8.66 -3.53 -5.85
N PHE A 132 -7.86 -2.57 -6.29
CA PHE A 132 -6.46 -2.76 -6.63
C PHE A 132 -5.60 -1.93 -5.67
N THR A 133 -4.56 -2.53 -5.10
CA THR A 133 -3.53 -1.76 -4.39
C THR A 133 -2.24 -1.73 -5.19
N GLY A 134 -1.38 -0.77 -4.88
CA GLY A 134 -0.05 -0.68 -5.46
C GLY A 134 0.72 0.50 -4.88
N TYR A 135 2.03 0.47 -5.07
CA TYR A 135 2.93 1.57 -4.73
C TYR A 135 3.24 2.48 -5.91
N VAL A 136 3.06 2.00 -7.15
CA VAL A 136 3.29 2.79 -8.37
C VAL A 136 2.16 3.83 -8.52
N ARG A 137 2.53 5.06 -8.90
CA ARG A 137 1.54 6.13 -9.11
C ARG A 137 0.58 5.74 -10.24
N PHE A 138 -0.71 5.99 -10.05
CA PHE A 138 -1.74 5.60 -11.00
C PHE A 138 -1.46 6.11 -12.42
N GLU A 139 -1.02 7.37 -12.54
CA GLU A 139 -0.71 8.03 -13.81
C GLU A 139 0.49 7.41 -14.54
N THR A 140 1.29 6.61 -13.84
CA THR A 140 2.45 5.91 -14.39
C THR A 140 2.18 4.44 -14.74
N LEU A 141 1.07 3.86 -14.27
CA LEU A 141 0.74 2.45 -14.55
C LEU A 141 0.59 2.18 -16.06
N GLY A 142 0.00 3.12 -16.80
CA GLY A 142 -0.15 3.02 -18.26
C GLY A 142 1.18 3.03 -19.04
N ARG A 143 2.31 3.31 -18.37
CA ARG A 143 3.66 3.17 -18.96
C ARG A 143 4.17 1.72 -18.89
N ILE A 144 3.64 0.90 -17.98
CA ILE A 144 4.02 -0.51 -17.85
C ILE A 144 3.32 -1.32 -18.94
N VAL A 145 2.00 -1.16 -19.06
CA VAL A 145 1.16 -1.76 -20.10
C VAL A 145 0.13 -0.72 -20.51
N LYS A 146 -0.07 -0.51 -21.82
CA LYS A 146 -1.13 0.37 -22.33
C LYS A 146 -2.40 -0.45 -22.51
N HIS A 147 -3.47 -0.12 -21.77
CA HIS A 147 -4.70 -0.93 -21.79
C HIS A 147 -5.95 -0.10 -21.46
N LEU A 148 -7.13 -0.53 -21.92
CA LEU A 148 -8.39 0.19 -21.70
C LEU A 148 -8.91 0.11 -20.25
N ILE A 149 -8.50 -0.90 -19.50
CA ILE A 149 -8.87 -1.12 -18.09
C ILE A 149 -8.66 0.12 -17.20
N PHE A 150 -7.68 0.98 -17.52
CA PHE A 150 -7.44 2.22 -16.78
C PHE A 150 -8.63 3.20 -16.83
N GLY A 151 -9.51 3.08 -17.84
CA GLY A 151 -10.76 3.83 -17.93
C GLY A 151 -11.85 3.33 -16.99
N SER A 152 -11.81 2.06 -16.56
CA SER A 152 -12.81 1.44 -15.67
C SER A 152 -12.42 1.52 -14.19
N ILE A 153 -11.25 2.06 -13.85
CA ILE A 153 -10.73 2.12 -12.48
C ILE A 153 -10.52 3.56 -12.03
N SER A 154 -10.87 3.83 -10.77
CA SER A 154 -10.73 5.16 -10.16
C SER A 154 -9.64 5.15 -9.08
N PRO A 155 -8.66 6.07 -9.12
CA PRO A 155 -7.61 6.10 -8.12
C PRO A 155 -8.13 6.61 -6.78
N MET A 156 -7.86 5.87 -5.72
CA MET A 156 -8.08 6.32 -4.34
C MET A 156 -6.74 6.50 -3.64
N ARG A 157 -6.43 7.74 -3.23
CA ARG A 157 -5.17 8.03 -2.53
C ARG A 157 -5.31 7.73 -1.04
N ILE A 158 -4.54 6.75 -0.57
CA ILE A 158 -4.31 6.52 0.86
C ILE A 158 -3.13 7.37 1.30
N SER A 159 -3.36 8.27 2.26
CA SER A 159 -2.35 9.17 2.82
C SER A 159 -1.78 8.62 4.13
N PHE A 160 -0.84 9.36 4.72
CA PHE A 160 -0.37 9.12 6.09
C PHE A 160 -1.50 9.31 7.11
N LEU A 161 -1.30 8.75 8.31
CA LEU A 161 -2.22 8.92 9.42
C LEU A 161 -2.28 10.39 9.85
N SER A 162 -3.44 10.83 10.33
CA SER A 162 -3.57 12.09 11.08
C SER A 162 -3.08 11.92 12.52
N LYS A 163 -3.11 12.99 13.32
CA LYS A 163 -2.60 12.96 14.71
C LYS A 163 -3.48 12.15 15.61
N GLY A 164 -4.78 12.38 15.50
CA GLY A 164 -5.78 11.52 16.13
C GLY A 164 -5.59 10.06 15.72
N ASN A 165 -5.35 9.78 14.43
CA ASN A 165 -5.19 8.39 13.98
C ASN A 165 -3.90 7.74 14.47
N VAL A 166 -2.79 8.48 14.61
CA VAL A 166 -1.58 7.98 15.30
C VAL A 166 -1.90 7.63 16.75
N GLY A 167 -2.61 8.52 17.44
CA GLY A 167 -3.08 8.26 18.80
C GLY A 167 -3.97 7.03 18.90
N ASN A 168 -4.87 6.81 17.95
CA ASN A 168 -5.71 5.62 17.90
C ASN A 168 -4.87 4.35 17.72
N VAL A 169 -3.91 4.35 16.78
CA VAL A 169 -3.02 3.20 16.57
C VAL A 169 -2.23 2.87 17.83
N LEU A 170 -1.69 3.87 18.53
CA LEU A 170 -0.89 3.67 19.74
C LEU A 170 -1.75 3.31 20.97
N ARG A 171 -2.99 3.79 21.07
CA ARG A 171 -3.84 3.58 22.25
C ARG A 171 -4.74 2.35 22.12
N GLU A 172 -5.39 2.13 20.98
CA GLU A 172 -6.46 1.13 20.86
C GLU A 172 -5.94 -0.30 21.16
N GLY A 173 -4.75 -0.64 20.68
CA GLY A 173 -4.13 -1.94 20.96
C GLY A 173 -3.63 -2.10 22.41
N LEU A 174 -3.44 -1.00 23.15
CA LEU A 174 -2.76 -0.98 24.44
C LEU A 174 -3.63 -0.50 25.61
N LYS A 175 -4.84 -0.02 25.35
CA LYS A 175 -5.69 0.76 26.26
C LYS A 175 -5.93 0.12 27.63
N LYS A 176 -5.87 -1.21 27.71
CA LYS A 176 -6.07 -1.97 28.95
C LYS A 176 -4.82 -2.09 29.83
N TRP A 177 -3.63 -1.90 29.28
CA TRP A 177 -2.36 -2.22 29.94
C TRP A 177 -1.42 -1.03 30.03
N VAL A 178 -1.38 -0.19 28.99
CA VAL A 178 -0.46 0.94 28.91
C VAL A 178 -1.24 2.22 28.65
N LYS A 179 -0.93 3.24 29.45
CA LYS A 179 -1.36 4.61 29.20
C LYS A 179 -0.35 5.30 28.29
N VAL A 180 -0.84 5.80 27.15
CA VAL A 180 -0.05 6.61 26.21
C VAL A 180 -0.59 8.05 26.23
N PRO A 181 0.08 8.96 26.96
CA PRO A 181 -0.25 10.38 27.01
C PRO A 181 -0.18 11.08 25.65
N GLU A 182 -0.80 12.25 25.55
CA GLU A 182 -0.86 13.00 24.28
C GLU A 182 0.52 13.51 23.87
N GLU A 183 1.35 13.94 24.82
CA GLU A 183 2.73 14.36 24.60
C GLU A 183 3.58 13.25 23.94
N THR A 184 3.42 12.00 24.36
CA THR A 184 4.11 10.84 23.76
C THR A 184 3.63 10.62 22.32
N ILE A 185 2.32 10.78 22.06
CA ILE A 185 1.77 10.70 20.70
C ILE A 185 2.28 11.83 19.82
N ASN A 186 2.48 13.03 20.37
CA ASN A 186 3.07 14.15 19.66
C ASN A 186 4.48 13.80 19.21
N SER A 187 5.31 13.26 20.11
CA SER A 187 6.68 12.87 19.80
C SER A 187 6.75 11.81 18.71
N VAL A 188 5.95 10.74 18.81
CA VAL A 188 5.88 9.72 17.73
C VAL A 188 5.41 10.37 16.43
N PHE A 189 4.40 11.22 16.50
CA PHE A 189 3.89 11.86 15.31
C PHE A 189 4.95 12.76 14.65
N GLU A 190 5.61 13.65 15.39
CA GLU A 190 6.65 14.55 14.88
C GLU A 190 7.76 13.78 14.14
N LEU A 191 8.21 12.65 14.70
CA LEU A 191 9.24 11.81 14.09
C LEU A 191 8.75 11.01 12.88
N THR A 192 7.49 10.59 12.87
CA THR A 192 6.97 9.69 11.82
C THR A 192 6.22 10.40 10.69
N GLY A 193 5.78 11.64 10.90
CA GLY A 193 4.81 12.28 10.02
C GLY A 193 3.46 11.53 9.94
N GLY A 194 3.23 10.49 10.74
CA GLY A 194 2.12 9.56 10.60
C GLY A 194 2.31 8.45 9.57
N TYR A 195 3.54 8.16 9.17
CA TYR A 195 3.79 6.99 8.31
C TYR A 195 3.34 5.71 9.03
N PRO A 196 2.32 4.98 8.54
CA PRO A 196 1.66 3.94 9.34
C PRO A 196 2.61 2.84 9.86
N TRP A 197 3.55 2.41 9.02
CA TRP A 197 4.49 1.35 9.39
C TRP A 197 5.46 1.82 10.48
N LEU A 198 5.99 3.04 10.37
CA LEU A 198 6.90 3.58 11.38
C LEU A 198 6.16 3.86 12.70
N VAL A 199 4.91 4.34 12.65
CA VAL A 199 4.06 4.49 13.83
C VAL A 199 3.85 3.15 14.55
N GLN A 200 3.58 2.08 13.79
CA GLN A 200 3.44 0.72 14.35
C GLN A 200 4.76 0.21 14.94
N LEU A 201 5.89 0.50 14.28
CA LEU A 201 7.21 0.13 14.78
C LEU A 201 7.52 0.81 16.12
N TYR A 202 7.29 2.13 16.24
CA TYR A 202 7.38 2.83 17.52
C TYR A 202 6.44 2.24 18.57
N GLY A 203 5.19 1.92 18.18
CA GLY A 203 4.23 1.28 19.08
C GLY A 203 4.73 -0.06 19.63
N SER A 204 5.29 -0.91 18.76
CA SER A 204 5.86 -2.21 19.17
C SER A 204 7.04 -2.03 20.12
N LYS A 205 8.00 -1.17 19.75
CA LYS A 205 9.20 -0.92 20.56
C LYS A 205 8.88 -0.28 21.91
N LEU A 206 7.84 0.55 21.95
CA LEU A 206 7.34 1.14 23.18
C LEU A 206 6.77 0.07 24.14
N VAL A 207 6.06 -0.92 23.61
CA VAL A 207 5.58 -2.04 24.42
C VAL A 207 6.75 -2.85 24.97
N ASP A 208 7.74 -3.16 24.13
CA ASP A 208 8.93 -3.91 24.55
C ASP A 208 9.67 -3.19 25.69
N LEU A 209 9.98 -1.90 25.51
CA LEU A 209 10.66 -1.09 26.52
C LEU A 209 9.89 -1.01 27.85
N LEU A 210 8.57 -0.79 27.77
CA LEU A 210 7.73 -0.72 28.97
C LEU A 210 7.63 -2.06 29.70
N ASN A 211 7.62 -3.17 28.97
CA ASN A 211 7.64 -4.51 29.56
C ASN A 211 8.95 -4.78 30.29
N ASP A 212 10.08 -4.43 29.67
CA ASP A 212 11.43 -4.60 30.25
C ASP A 212 11.61 -3.77 31.53
N GLU A 213 11.07 -2.55 31.56
CA GLU A 213 11.11 -1.68 32.74
C GLU A 213 9.96 -1.92 33.74
N HIS A 214 9.06 -2.87 33.44
CA HIS A 214 7.85 -3.15 34.22
C HIS A 214 6.99 -1.91 34.50
N ARG A 215 6.84 -1.04 33.49
CA ARG A 215 6.07 0.20 33.54
C ARG A 215 4.80 0.12 32.71
N THR A 216 3.82 0.95 33.06
CA THR A 216 2.51 1.01 32.38
C THR A 216 2.18 2.39 31.82
N VAL A 217 3.12 3.35 31.88
CA VAL A 217 2.95 4.70 31.36
C VAL A 217 4.11 5.05 30.45
N ALA A 218 3.77 5.34 29.19
CA ALA A 218 4.70 5.80 28.18
C ALA A 218 5.00 7.29 28.34
N THR A 219 6.21 7.72 28.00
CA THR A 219 6.68 9.11 28.05
C THR A 219 7.34 9.52 26.74
N PRO A 220 7.46 10.83 26.46
CA PRO A 220 8.26 11.32 25.32
C PRO A 220 9.71 10.83 25.34
N GLU A 221 10.29 10.64 26.53
CA GLU A 221 11.66 10.15 26.69
C GLU A 221 11.81 8.71 26.21
N ASP A 222 10.80 7.87 26.42
CA ASP A 222 10.77 6.49 25.92
C ASP A 222 10.88 6.48 24.38
N ILE A 223 10.22 7.45 23.70
CA ILE A 223 10.31 7.61 22.24
C ILE A 223 11.71 8.02 21.80
N ARG A 224 12.36 8.91 22.56
CA ARG A 224 13.75 9.32 22.30
C ARG A 224 14.70 8.13 22.41
N ILE A 225 14.58 7.34 23.48
CA ILE A 225 15.37 6.13 23.70
C ILE A 225 15.22 5.19 22.51
N ILE A 226 13.98 4.82 22.14
CA ILE A 226 13.69 3.93 21.00
C ILE A 226 14.30 4.47 19.70
N THR A 227 14.21 5.78 19.48
CA THR A 227 14.76 6.42 18.29
C THR A 227 16.27 6.22 18.19
N ASP A 228 16.96 6.47 19.29
CA ASP A 228 18.42 6.44 19.39
C ASP A 228 18.97 5.00 19.42
N THR A 229 18.24 4.05 20.02
CA THR A 229 18.69 2.65 20.14
C THR A 229 18.32 1.81 18.92
N ASP A 230 17.07 1.89 18.46
CA ASP A 230 16.51 0.92 17.51
C ASP A 230 16.29 1.49 16.12
N ILE A 231 15.83 2.73 16.01
CA ILE A 231 15.32 3.26 14.74
C ILE A 231 16.47 3.79 13.87
N ILE A 232 17.25 4.75 14.36
CA ILE A 232 18.27 5.41 13.53
C ILE A 232 19.42 4.45 13.17
N ASN A 233 19.73 3.51 14.05
CA ASN A 233 20.82 2.55 13.83
C ASN A 233 20.47 1.45 12.83
N THR A 234 19.20 1.33 12.43
CA THR A 234 18.73 0.27 11.55
C THR A 234 18.48 0.81 10.14
N SER A 235 19.54 0.83 9.33
CA SER A 235 19.50 1.37 7.95
C SER A 235 18.46 0.70 7.05
N SER A 236 18.16 -0.58 7.25
CA SER A 236 17.17 -1.33 6.48
C SER A 236 15.74 -0.78 6.60
N TYR A 237 15.43 -0.02 7.66
CA TYR A 237 14.12 0.63 7.79
C TYR A 237 13.87 1.73 6.76
N PHE A 238 14.93 2.25 6.15
CA PHE A 238 14.89 3.38 5.22
C PHE A 238 15.23 3.00 3.78
N GLU A 239 15.59 1.74 3.51
CA GLU A 239 16.05 1.25 2.20
C GLU A 239 15.06 1.57 1.06
N PHE A 240 13.76 1.43 1.34
CA PHE A 240 12.70 1.64 0.35
C PHE A 240 12.07 3.04 0.35
N TRP A 241 12.56 3.96 1.19
CA TRP A 241 12.00 5.32 1.25
C TRP A 241 12.40 6.16 0.04
N TRP A 242 13.51 5.80 -0.61
CA TRP A 242 14.18 6.62 -1.62
C TRP A 242 14.54 5.83 -2.89
N SER A 243 13.75 4.83 -3.29
CA SER A 243 14.06 4.10 -4.52
C SER A 243 14.08 5.07 -5.70
N THR A 244 15.23 5.22 -6.34
CA THR A 244 15.49 6.13 -7.48
C THR A 244 14.45 5.95 -8.59
N ASP A 245 13.96 4.73 -8.78
CA ASP A 245 12.95 4.40 -9.79
C ASP A 245 11.57 5.06 -9.54
N GLN A 246 11.34 5.62 -8.34
CA GLN A 246 10.10 6.28 -7.94
C GLN A 246 10.23 7.80 -7.79
N LEU A 247 11.46 8.31 -7.69
CA LEU A 247 11.74 9.73 -7.61
C LEU A 247 11.96 10.28 -9.02
N GLY A 248 11.38 11.44 -9.31
CA GLY A 248 11.79 12.17 -10.51
C GLY A 248 13.12 12.86 -10.29
N MET A 249 13.80 13.26 -11.37
CA MET A 249 15.07 14.00 -11.32
C MET A 249 15.00 15.25 -10.42
N ASN A 250 13.83 15.87 -10.30
CA ASN A 250 13.63 17.04 -9.44
C ASN A 250 13.55 16.67 -7.96
N GLU A 251 12.90 15.55 -7.63
CA GLU A 251 12.84 15.02 -6.27
C GLU A 251 14.20 14.48 -5.80
N GLU A 252 14.99 13.86 -6.69
CA GLU A 252 16.36 13.41 -6.38
C GLU A 252 17.29 14.59 -6.06
N ARG A 253 17.39 15.57 -6.97
CA ARG A 253 18.18 16.80 -6.74
C ARG A 253 17.75 17.55 -5.48
N PHE A 254 16.46 17.46 -5.15
CA PHE A 254 15.94 18.04 -3.93
C PHE A 254 16.50 17.36 -2.67
N ILE A 255 16.45 16.03 -2.62
CA ILE A 255 16.98 15.25 -1.49
C ILE A 255 18.50 15.47 -1.38
N GLU A 256 19.22 15.45 -2.50
CA GLU A 256 20.67 15.73 -2.53
C GLU A 256 21.00 17.10 -1.93
N ARG A 257 20.26 18.16 -2.30
CA ARG A 257 20.46 19.49 -1.71
C ARG A 257 20.10 19.53 -0.22
N LEU A 258 19.05 18.83 0.19
CA LEU A 258 18.65 18.76 1.60
C LEU A 258 19.76 18.11 2.42
N LEU A 259 20.28 16.96 1.96
CA LEU A 259 21.36 16.26 2.62
C LEU A 259 22.68 17.03 2.57
N SER A 260 22.98 17.75 1.47
CA SER A 260 24.25 18.50 1.35
C SER A 260 24.27 19.80 2.16
N ASN A 261 23.17 20.55 2.17
CA ASN A 261 23.12 21.86 2.83
C ASN A 261 22.78 21.77 4.31
N TYR A 262 22.15 20.67 4.73
CA TYR A 262 21.67 20.48 6.08
C TYR A 262 22.20 19.18 6.72
N ALA A 263 23.32 18.65 6.21
CA ALA A 263 23.98 17.43 6.71
C ALA A 263 24.19 17.46 8.23
N ASP A 264 24.59 18.63 8.74
CA ASP A 264 24.97 18.84 10.14
C ASP A 264 23.83 19.45 10.99
N TYR A 265 22.66 19.69 10.40
CA TYR A 265 21.54 20.30 11.10
C TYR A 265 20.64 19.22 11.70
N GLU A 266 20.48 19.24 13.02
CA GLU A 266 19.50 18.38 13.70
C GLU A 266 18.07 18.69 13.27
N SER A 267 17.80 19.94 12.88
CA SER A 267 16.51 20.36 12.35
C SER A 267 16.60 21.64 11.54
N VAL A 268 15.67 21.78 10.60
CA VAL A 268 15.55 22.99 9.79
C VAL A 268 14.09 23.41 9.78
N SER A 269 13.84 24.67 10.11
CA SER A 269 12.51 25.26 9.95
C SER A 269 12.09 25.19 8.49
N ILE A 270 10.89 24.67 8.21
CA ILE A 270 10.30 24.66 6.85
C ILE A 270 10.37 26.06 6.20
N LYS A 271 10.23 27.11 7.00
CA LYS A 271 10.22 28.50 6.53
C LYS A 271 11.61 28.96 6.09
N GLU A 272 12.65 28.61 6.85
CA GLU A 272 14.06 28.89 6.53
C GLU A 272 14.50 28.05 5.34
N PHE A 273 14.16 26.77 5.35
CA PHE A 273 14.40 25.83 4.26
C PHE A 273 13.88 26.35 2.91
N PHE A 274 12.67 26.92 2.89
CA PHE A 274 12.09 27.47 1.66
C PHE A 274 12.61 28.85 1.26
N ASN A 275 13.28 29.57 2.14
CA ASN A 275 13.90 30.85 1.82
C ASN A 275 15.23 30.66 1.08
N ASP A 276 15.94 29.55 1.32
CA ASP A 276 17.22 29.24 0.68
C ASP A 276 17.09 28.62 -0.72
N ILE A 277 15.89 28.15 -1.10
CA ILE A 277 15.63 27.55 -2.43
C ILE A 277 15.27 28.65 -3.45
N ARG A 278 16.17 28.93 -4.41
CA ARG A 278 16.01 29.98 -5.43
C ARG A 278 14.73 29.80 -6.29
N TYR A 279 14.08 30.93 -6.55
CA TYR A 279 12.70 31.12 -7.02
C TYR A 279 12.28 30.49 -8.37
N GLN A 280 13.18 29.92 -9.17
CA GLN A 280 12.84 29.43 -10.53
C GLN A 280 12.38 27.97 -10.59
N GLU A 281 12.69 27.14 -9.59
CA GLU A 281 12.30 25.72 -9.55
C GLU A 281 10.88 25.51 -8.95
N ASN A 282 10.10 26.57 -8.77
CA ASN A 282 9.30 26.75 -7.55
C ASN A 282 7.79 26.42 -7.65
N SER A 283 7.09 26.53 -8.80
CA SER A 283 5.61 26.44 -8.79
C SER A 283 5.07 25.02 -8.55
N HIS A 284 5.57 24.02 -9.29
CA HIS A 284 5.20 22.62 -9.11
C HIS A 284 5.80 22.04 -7.83
N PHE A 285 7.01 22.47 -7.47
CA PHE A 285 7.75 22.00 -6.31
C PHE A 285 7.13 22.49 -4.98
N ARG A 286 6.83 23.80 -4.83
CA ARG A 286 6.05 24.29 -3.67
C ARG A 286 4.72 23.58 -3.58
N ARG A 287 4.07 23.21 -4.68
CA ARG A 287 2.79 22.49 -4.63
C ARG A 287 2.97 21.08 -4.09
N HIS A 288 3.95 20.30 -4.58
CA HIS A 288 4.20 18.94 -4.09
C HIS A 288 4.72 18.91 -2.65
N PHE A 289 5.66 19.78 -2.30
CA PHE A 289 6.19 19.88 -0.94
C PHE A 289 5.17 20.53 0.01
N LYS A 290 4.33 21.50 -0.41
CA LYS A 290 3.19 21.95 0.42
C LYS A 290 2.10 20.90 0.51
N ILE A 291 1.95 19.96 -0.43
CA ILE A 291 1.06 18.81 -0.26
C ILE A 291 1.66 17.83 0.75
N PHE A 292 2.97 17.62 0.72
CA PHE A 292 3.73 16.83 1.69
C PHE A 292 3.72 17.45 3.12
N VAL A 293 3.88 18.77 3.21
CA VAL A 293 3.93 19.56 4.46
C VAL A 293 2.56 20.01 4.98
N ARG A 294 1.56 20.31 4.12
CA ARG A 294 0.16 20.44 4.56
C ARG A 294 -0.38 19.10 5.06
N ALA A 295 0.22 17.99 4.60
CA ALA A 295 -0.01 16.68 5.16
C ALA A 295 0.78 16.40 6.45
N ARG A 296 1.71 17.28 6.92
CA ARG A 296 2.02 17.60 8.35
C ARG A 296 3.29 18.45 8.59
N CYS A 297 3.27 19.12 9.76
CA CYS A 297 4.36 19.84 10.42
C CYS A 297 5.51 18.90 10.80
N TRP A 298 6.74 19.27 10.42
CA TRP A 298 7.98 18.66 10.90
C TRP A 298 8.72 19.66 11.79
N SER A 299 9.03 19.24 13.01
CA SER A 299 10.18 19.71 13.79
C SER A 299 11.07 18.50 13.98
N LEU A 300 12.22 18.50 13.32
CA LEU A 300 13.28 17.56 13.69
C LEU A 300 13.90 18.07 15.01
N HIS A 301 14.45 17.18 15.81
CA HIS A 301 15.27 17.46 17.00
C HIS A 301 16.22 16.27 17.11
N ARG A 302 17.48 16.51 17.51
CA ARG A 302 18.29 15.45 18.11
C ARG A 302 18.73 15.86 19.52
N PRO A 303 18.98 14.89 20.41
CA PRO A 303 19.41 15.14 21.78
C PRO A 303 20.92 14.92 21.93
N GLY A 304 21.61 15.98 22.33
CA GLY A 304 22.81 15.99 23.19
C GLY A 304 23.93 14.96 22.96
N LEU A 305 25.04 15.41 22.38
CA LEU A 305 26.38 14.91 22.70
C LEU A 305 27.09 15.92 23.60
N LEU A 306 27.17 15.58 24.89
CA LEU A 306 28.05 16.19 25.87
C LEU A 306 29.47 15.60 25.71
N ASN A 307 30.44 16.49 25.52
CA ASN A 307 31.88 16.39 25.80
C ASN A 307 32.46 15.03 26.21
N THR A 308 33.31 14.45 25.36
CA THR A 308 34.77 14.28 25.54
C THR A 308 35.41 13.76 24.26
#